data_AF-A0A975D9Q1-F1
#
_entry.id   AF-A0A975D9Q1-F1
#
_cell.length_a   1.000
_cell.length_b   1.000
_cell.length_c   1.000
_cell.angle_alpha   90.00
_cell.angle_beta   90.00
_cell.angle_gamma   90.00
#
_symmetry.space_group_name_H-M   'P 1'
#
loop_
_entity.id
_entity.type
_entity.pdbx_description
1 polymer ?
#
loop_
_entity_poly.entity_id
_entity_poly.type
_entity_poly.pdbx_seq_one_letter_code
_entity_poly.pdbx_strand_id
1 'polypeptide(L)'
;MSEEKQEGSWELARTDGKIGTGNWEAWGTDISSIKEAAEDWKKALEGIEKPWLCWALDDNWNILQQQLVKEAGWTPIVGNDTGLKKPTILPGSVYVNFNERLQLPTMWMHFPIEFAFLFCEKLAFWHSDLLCSRSDMKQYAKTFEALKPGEMAAVKHTHGWWGLKDRFRNHFGELVACTTKEASLDQFNNGCGWWRHIEHHPNFDKAFHKGAKYYYEHGTGTWVWNKKFKGVVKTLKVNEKDGHASARVNNKPERATKAEELNEYSDLADITKALKIDDLLPMVKQ
;
A
#
# COMPACT_ATOMS: atom_id res chain seq x y z
N MET A 1 16.61 -10.98 -34.23
CA MET A 1 16.16 -10.11 -33.11
C MET A 1 15.49 -11.02 -32.12
N SER A 2 16.21 -11.41 -31.07
CA SER A 2 15.64 -12.16 -29.97
C SER A 2 14.68 -11.24 -29.20
N GLU A 3 13.43 -11.65 -29.06
CA GLU A 3 12.53 -11.06 -28.08
C GLU A 3 13.16 -11.26 -26.70
N GLU A 4 13.72 -10.19 -26.13
CA GLU A 4 14.10 -10.17 -24.72
C GLU A 4 12.81 -10.39 -23.92
N LYS A 5 12.70 -11.59 -23.32
CA LYS A 5 11.69 -11.86 -22.31
C LYS A 5 11.84 -10.82 -21.22
N GLN A 6 10.82 -9.99 -21.05
CA GLN A 6 10.67 -9.12 -19.88
C GLN A 6 10.67 -10.02 -18.63
N GLU A 7 11.74 -9.97 -17.84
CA GLU A 7 11.77 -10.59 -16.51
C GLU A 7 10.63 -9.99 -15.67
N GLY A 8 9.86 -10.85 -15.01
CA GLY A 8 8.72 -10.40 -14.20
C GLY A 8 9.17 -9.55 -13.02
N SER A 9 8.35 -8.57 -12.61
CA SER A 9 8.55 -7.71 -11.43
C SER A 9 8.98 -8.49 -10.17
N TRP A 10 8.51 -9.75 -10.02
CA TRP A 10 8.88 -10.65 -8.92
C TRP A 10 10.32 -11.19 -8.96
N GLU A 11 10.91 -11.46 -10.12
CA GLU A 11 12.31 -11.91 -10.24
C GLU A 11 13.28 -10.74 -10.02
N LEU A 12 12.97 -9.57 -10.57
CA LEU A 12 13.68 -8.31 -10.28
C LEU A 12 13.63 -7.95 -8.79
N ALA A 13 12.48 -8.15 -8.13
CA ALA A 13 12.30 -7.93 -6.69
C ALA A 13 13.13 -8.87 -5.80
N ARG A 14 13.69 -9.97 -6.31
CA ARG A 14 14.50 -10.93 -5.52
C ARG A 14 16.00 -10.63 -5.54
N THR A 15 16.46 -9.73 -6.40
CA THR A 15 17.86 -9.30 -6.53
C THR A 15 17.98 -7.80 -6.22
N ASP A 16 18.29 -6.97 -7.21
CA ASP A 16 18.52 -5.52 -7.08
C ASP A 16 17.21 -4.73 -6.86
N GLY A 17 16.06 -5.30 -7.19
CA GLY A 17 14.75 -4.67 -7.01
C GLY A 17 14.24 -4.64 -5.58
N LYS A 18 14.85 -5.38 -4.63
CA LYS A 18 14.44 -5.40 -3.22
C LYS A 18 14.32 -4.01 -2.60
N ILE A 19 15.19 -3.10 -3.03
CA ILE A 19 15.26 -1.72 -2.55
C ILE A 19 13.90 -1.00 -2.72
N GLY A 20 13.28 -1.14 -3.89
CA GLY A 20 11.98 -0.50 -4.20
C GLY A 20 10.76 -1.19 -3.59
N THR A 21 10.93 -2.38 -3.02
CA THR A 21 9.83 -3.17 -2.44
C THR A 21 9.54 -2.83 -0.98
N GLY A 22 10.20 -1.80 -0.43
CA GLY A 22 10.04 -1.39 0.97
C GLY A 22 10.71 -2.34 1.96
N ASN A 23 12.03 -2.49 1.86
CA ASN A 23 12.83 -3.34 2.74
C ASN A 23 14.03 -2.55 3.30
N TRP A 24 14.04 -2.32 4.61
CA TRP A 24 15.11 -1.58 5.27
C TRP A 24 16.48 -2.26 5.21
N GLU A 25 16.52 -3.60 5.22
CA GLU A 25 17.78 -4.36 5.07
C GLU A 25 18.43 -4.09 3.70
N ALA A 26 17.63 -3.92 2.65
CA ALA A 26 18.11 -3.68 1.30
C ALA A 26 18.47 -2.21 1.02
N TRP A 27 17.75 -1.26 1.63
CA TRP A 27 17.95 0.18 1.37
C TRP A 27 19.19 0.73 2.08
N GLY A 28 19.34 0.46 3.38
CA GLY A 28 20.35 1.09 4.23
C GLY A 28 19.82 2.31 4.99
N THR A 29 20.73 3.21 5.41
CA THR A 29 20.41 4.27 6.37
C THR A 29 20.27 5.67 5.78
N ASP A 30 20.81 5.92 4.58
CA ASP A 30 20.73 7.24 3.94
C ASP A 30 19.38 7.39 3.21
N ILE A 31 18.62 8.41 3.59
CA ILE A 31 17.31 8.73 2.99
C ILE A 31 17.32 10.08 2.26
N SER A 32 18.50 10.65 1.98
CA SER A 32 18.64 11.94 1.31
C SER A 32 17.93 11.98 -0.05
N SER A 33 18.17 10.96 -0.90
CA SER A 33 17.52 10.82 -2.21
C SER A 33 15.99 10.68 -2.12
N ILE A 34 15.48 10.03 -1.06
CA ILE A 34 14.05 9.91 -0.80
C ILE A 34 13.45 11.28 -0.46
N LYS A 35 14.13 12.07 0.37
CA LYS A 35 13.68 13.43 0.71
C LYS A 35 13.61 14.31 -0.54
N GLU A 36 14.59 14.22 -1.43
CA GLU A 36 14.57 14.94 -2.70
C GLU A 36 13.41 14.48 -3.60
N ALA A 37 13.17 13.18 -3.71
CA ALA A 37 12.04 12.65 -4.49
C ALA A 37 10.69 13.07 -3.90
N ALA A 38 10.59 13.13 -2.57
CA ALA A 38 9.36 13.52 -1.88
C ALA A 38 8.96 14.98 -2.11
N GLU A 39 9.90 15.88 -2.43
CA GLU A 39 9.54 17.25 -2.86
C GLU A 39 8.77 17.26 -4.19
N ASP A 40 9.14 16.38 -5.12
CA ASP A 40 8.41 16.21 -6.38
C ASP A 40 6.99 15.64 -6.12
N TRP A 41 6.88 14.67 -5.21
CA TRP A 41 5.59 14.09 -4.81
C TRP A 41 4.70 15.12 -4.12
N LYS A 42 5.26 15.91 -3.21
CA LYS A 42 4.57 16.98 -2.48
C LYS A 42 4.02 18.03 -3.44
N LYS A 43 4.82 18.43 -4.43
CA LYS A 43 4.38 19.35 -5.48
C LYS A 43 3.25 18.77 -6.31
N ALA A 44 3.30 17.48 -6.64
CA ALA A 44 2.23 16.81 -7.38
C ALA A 44 0.90 16.75 -6.59
N LEU A 45 0.98 16.80 -5.25
CA LEU A 45 -0.18 16.78 -4.36
C LEU A 45 -0.62 18.17 -3.87
N GLU A 46 -0.04 19.25 -4.40
CA GLU A 46 -0.37 20.61 -3.98
C GLU A 46 -1.87 20.92 -4.19
N GLY A 47 -2.52 21.42 -3.14
CA GLY A 47 -3.96 21.73 -3.13
C GLY A 47 -4.89 20.51 -2.94
N ILE A 48 -4.36 19.30 -2.79
CA ILE A 48 -5.17 18.10 -2.55
C ILE A 48 -5.33 17.83 -1.05
N GLU A 49 -6.54 18.02 -0.53
CA GLU A 49 -6.81 17.83 0.90
C GLU A 49 -7.03 16.36 1.30
N LYS A 50 -7.56 15.54 0.39
CA LYS A 50 -7.99 14.16 0.64
C LYS A 50 -7.38 13.19 -0.36
N PRO A 51 -6.04 13.03 -0.39
CA PRO A 51 -5.39 12.11 -1.31
C PRO A 51 -5.64 10.66 -0.89
N TRP A 52 -6.05 9.81 -1.83
CA TRP A 52 -6.17 8.38 -1.66
C TRP A 52 -5.36 7.66 -2.73
N LEU A 53 -4.27 7.01 -2.32
CA LEU A 53 -3.36 6.28 -3.21
C LEU A 53 -4.03 5.03 -3.77
N CYS A 54 -4.14 4.99 -5.10
CA CYS A 54 -4.49 3.83 -5.91
C CYS A 54 -3.20 3.34 -6.59
N TRP A 55 -2.76 2.13 -6.29
CA TRP A 55 -1.53 1.57 -6.86
C TRP A 55 -1.86 0.70 -8.07
N ALA A 56 -1.60 1.22 -9.27
CA ALA A 56 -1.97 0.60 -10.53
C ALA A 56 -1.00 -0.55 -10.89
N LEU A 57 -1.52 -1.77 -10.85
CA LEU A 57 -0.88 -2.97 -11.41
C LEU A 57 -1.60 -3.48 -12.66
N ASP A 58 -2.92 -3.34 -12.68
CA ASP A 58 -3.79 -3.61 -13.82
C ASP A 58 -4.70 -2.39 -14.05
N ASP A 59 -4.93 -2.06 -15.32
CA ASP A 59 -5.62 -0.82 -15.67
C ASP A 59 -7.12 -0.85 -15.32
N ASN A 60 -7.79 -2.00 -15.48
CA ASN A 60 -9.21 -2.12 -15.17
C ASN A 60 -9.45 -2.05 -13.66
N TRP A 61 -8.60 -2.74 -12.88
CA TRP A 61 -8.61 -2.63 -11.42
C TRP A 61 -8.40 -1.18 -10.97
N ASN A 62 -7.40 -0.50 -11.54
CA ASN A 62 -7.09 0.89 -11.23
C ASN A 62 -8.24 1.86 -11.60
N ILE A 63 -8.92 1.65 -12.73
CA ILE A 63 -10.10 2.45 -13.12
C ILE A 63 -11.21 2.30 -12.07
N LEU A 64 -11.56 1.07 -11.68
CA LEU A 64 -12.58 0.79 -10.66
C LEU A 64 -12.22 1.42 -9.31
N GLN A 65 -10.96 1.28 -8.91
CA GLN A 65 -10.44 1.91 -7.69
C GLN A 65 -10.60 3.43 -7.70
N GLN A 66 -10.21 4.10 -8.80
CA GLN A 66 -10.39 5.54 -8.94
C GLN A 66 -11.86 5.97 -8.87
N GLN A 67 -12.77 5.23 -9.53
CA GLN A 67 -14.20 5.52 -9.47
C GLN A 67 -14.74 5.45 -8.04
N LEU A 68 -14.41 4.39 -7.31
CA LEU A 68 -14.83 4.19 -5.92
C LEU A 68 -14.29 5.26 -4.98
N VAL A 69 -13.02 5.65 -5.12
CA VAL A 69 -12.43 6.74 -4.34
C VAL A 69 -13.14 8.07 -4.60
N LYS A 70 -13.45 8.37 -5.86
CA LYS A 70 -14.20 9.59 -6.23
C LYS A 70 -15.62 9.58 -5.66
N GLU A 71 -16.33 8.46 -5.74
CA GLU A 71 -17.66 8.31 -5.13
C GLU A 71 -17.62 8.49 -3.60
N ALA A 72 -16.51 8.11 -2.96
CA ALA A 72 -16.28 8.31 -1.53
C ALA A 72 -15.92 9.77 -1.16
N GLY A 73 -15.75 10.66 -2.14
CA GLY A 73 -15.44 12.08 -1.94
C GLY A 73 -13.96 12.38 -1.67
N TRP A 74 -13.08 11.48 -2.10
CA TRP A 74 -11.62 11.63 -2.02
C TRP A 74 -11.00 11.77 -3.42
N THR A 75 -9.77 12.27 -3.48
CA THR A 75 -9.04 12.45 -4.74
C THR A 75 -8.14 11.25 -4.99
N PRO A 76 -8.34 10.49 -6.08
CA PRO A 76 -7.46 9.38 -6.41
C PRO A 76 -6.07 9.90 -6.81
N ILE A 77 -5.06 9.40 -6.12
CA ILE A 77 -3.65 9.57 -6.47
C ILE A 77 -3.19 8.25 -7.09
N VAL A 78 -2.87 8.25 -8.38
CA VAL A 78 -2.48 7.05 -9.11
C VAL A 78 -0.96 6.97 -9.13
N GLY A 79 -0.42 5.97 -8.44
CA GLY A 79 0.97 5.49 -8.61
C GLY A 79 0.97 4.15 -9.36
N ASN A 80 2.13 3.67 -9.78
CA ASN A 80 2.24 2.41 -10.53
C ASN A 80 3.57 1.69 -10.25
N ASP A 81 3.57 0.37 -10.43
CA ASP A 81 4.81 -0.38 -10.59
C ASP A 81 5.43 -0.08 -11.97
N THR A 82 6.73 -0.23 -12.11
CA THR A 82 7.49 0.01 -13.34
C THR A 82 7.00 -0.86 -14.51
N GLY A 83 6.29 -1.96 -14.23
CA GLY A 83 5.65 -2.82 -15.22
C GLY A 83 4.49 -2.16 -15.99
N LEU A 84 3.67 -1.31 -15.37
CA LEU A 84 2.52 -0.66 -16.02
C LEU A 84 2.91 0.76 -16.46
N LYS A 85 3.35 0.92 -17.71
CA LYS A 85 3.97 2.18 -18.18
C LYS A 85 3.02 3.39 -18.23
N LYS A 86 1.72 3.18 -18.44
CA LYS A 86 0.74 4.27 -18.64
C LYS A 86 -0.64 3.87 -18.08
N PRO A 87 -0.86 3.97 -16.76
CA PRO A 87 -2.19 3.75 -16.20
C PRO A 87 -3.17 4.81 -16.72
N THR A 88 -4.43 4.41 -16.94
CA THR A 88 -5.53 5.30 -17.27
C THR A 88 -5.84 6.20 -16.08
N ILE A 89 -5.84 7.51 -16.31
CA ILE A 89 -6.10 8.53 -15.29
C ILE A 89 -7.49 9.12 -15.56
N LEU A 90 -8.43 8.89 -14.64
CA LEU A 90 -9.78 9.43 -14.76
C LEU A 90 -9.79 10.94 -14.50
N PRO A 91 -10.77 11.69 -15.07
CA PRO A 91 -10.91 13.11 -14.77
C PRO A 91 -11.04 13.38 -13.27
N GLY A 92 -10.25 14.32 -12.74
CA GLY A 92 -10.18 14.63 -11.32
C GLY A 92 -9.25 13.74 -10.50
N SER A 93 -8.62 12.72 -11.10
CA SER A 93 -7.51 11.97 -10.49
C SER A 93 -6.17 12.63 -10.84
N VAL A 94 -5.13 12.33 -10.04
CA VAL A 94 -3.76 12.83 -10.26
C VAL A 94 -2.80 11.68 -10.38
N TYR A 95 -1.96 11.68 -11.42
CA TYR A 95 -0.88 10.71 -11.57
C TYR A 95 0.41 11.21 -10.91
N VAL A 96 1.10 10.33 -10.19
CA VAL A 96 2.40 10.61 -9.59
C VAL A 96 3.35 9.46 -9.92
N ASN A 97 4.39 9.76 -10.69
CA ASN A 97 5.50 8.83 -10.86
C ASN A 97 6.41 8.90 -9.63
N PHE A 98 6.13 8.08 -8.62
CA PHE A 98 6.92 8.04 -7.39
C PHE A 98 8.39 7.63 -7.63
N ASN A 99 8.67 6.95 -8.74
CA ASN A 99 10.01 6.45 -9.07
C ASN A 99 10.78 7.33 -10.06
N GLU A 100 10.21 8.45 -10.52
CA GLU A 100 10.82 9.33 -11.55
C GLU A 100 12.24 9.77 -11.18
N ARG A 101 12.48 10.15 -9.92
CA ARG A 101 13.82 10.56 -9.47
C ARG A 101 14.69 9.39 -9.05
N LEU A 102 14.11 8.40 -8.38
CA LEU A 102 14.86 7.31 -7.75
C LEU A 102 15.34 6.26 -8.76
N GLN A 103 14.65 6.13 -9.91
CA GLN A 103 15.03 5.25 -11.01
C GLN A 103 15.30 3.80 -10.56
N LEU A 104 14.54 3.32 -9.57
CA LEU A 104 14.66 1.96 -9.06
C LEU A 104 14.13 0.96 -10.09
N PRO A 105 14.65 -0.28 -10.14
CA PRO A 105 14.16 -1.31 -11.08
C PRO A 105 12.66 -1.61 -10.93
N THR A 106 12.15 -1.56 -9.69
CA THR A 106 10.74 -1.67 -9.33
C THR A 106 10.45 -0.73 -8.16
N MET A 107 9.19 -0.39 -7.95
CA MET A 107 8.72 0.30 -6.75
C MET A 107 7.37 -0.28 -6.36
N TRP A 108 7.16 -0.53 -5.06
CA TRP A 108 5.87 -0.95 -4.53
C TRP A 108 5.22 0.19 -3.74
N MET A 109 3.90 0.14 -3.56
CA MET A 109 3.15 1.15 -2.80
C MET A 109 3.68 1.39 -1.38
N HIS A 110 4.27 0.37 -0.75
CA HIS A 110 4.89 0.49 0.56
C HIS A 110 5.99 1.56 0.59
N PHE A 111 6.66 1.79 -0.54
CA PHE A 111 7.71 2.79 -0.67
C PHE A 111 7.19 4.20 -0.35
N PRO A 112 6.26 4.80 -1.12
CA PRO A 112 5.75 6.13 -0.79
C PRO A 112 4.97 6.17 0.52
N ILE A 113 4.30 5.09 0.94
CA ILE A 113 3.49 5.11 2.19
C ILE A 113 4.37 5.28 3.44
N GLU A 114 5.57 4.67 3.47
CA GLU A 114 6.55 4.84 4.57
C GLU A 114 6.87 6.30 4.83
N PHE A 115 6.95 7.09 3.75
CA PHE A 115 7.37 8.47 3.77
C PHE A 115 6.24 9.47 3.57
N ALA A 116 4.98 9.07 3.83
CA ALA A 116 3.81 9.93 3.70
C ALA A 116 3.99 11.29 4.40
N PHE A 117 4.68 11.30 5.54
CA PHE A 117 4.98 12.51 6.31
C PHE A 117 5.79 13.58 5.57
N LEU A 118 6.52 13.22 4.51
CA LEU A 118 7.32 14.16 3.73
C LEU A 118 6.46 14.99 2.77
N PHE A 119 5.33 14.46 2.30
CA PHE A 119 4.65 15.03 1.13
C PHE A 119 3.15 15.27 1.27
N CYS A 120 2.50 14.82 2.35
CA CYS A 120 1.07 15.10 2.56
C CYS A 120 0.72 15.16 4.05
N GLU A 121 -0.38 15.85 4.37
CA GLU A 121 -0.89 15.96 5.75
C GLU A 121 -1.62 14.68 6.20
N LYS A 122 -2.20 13.95 5.24
CA LYS A 122 -2.92 12.70 5.46
C LYS A 122 -2.95 11.92 4.16
N LEU A 123 -2.63 10.61 4.21
CA LEU A 123 -2.67 9.72 3.06
C LEU A 123 -3.60 8.55 3.35
N ALA A 124 -4.68 8.40 2.57
CA ALA A 124 -5.42 7.15 2.49
C ALA A 124 -4.79 6.26 1.41
N PHE A 125 -4.90 4.95 1.55
CA PHE A 125 -4.43 3.98 0.57
C PHE A 125 -5.14 2.64 0.76
N TRP A 126 -5.09 1.81 -0.26
CA TRP A 126 -5.47 0.41 -0.18
C TRP A 126 -4.58 -0.45 -1.05
N HIS A 127 -4.66 -1.75 -0.87
CA HIS A 127 -3.86 -2.69 -1.63
C HIS A 127 -4.30 -2.73 -3.10
N SER A 128 -3.32 -2.92 -3.99
CA SER A 128 -3.51 -2.91 -5.45
C SER A 128 -4.51 -3.96 -5.98
N ASP A 129 -4.74 -5.04 -5.23
CA ASP A 129 -5.63 -6.14 -5.58
C ASP A 129 -6.91 -6.22 -4.72
N LEU A 130 -7.29 -5.09 -4.12
CA LEU A 130 -8.51 -4.94 -3.32
C LEU A 130 -9.53 -4.03 -4.00
N LEU A 131 -10.78 -4.50 -4.09
CA LEU A 131 -11.96 -3.67 -4.30
C LEU A 131 -12.86 -3.73 -3.06
N CYS A 132 -13.58 -2.65 -2.80
CA CYS A 132 -14.49 -2.53 -1.67
C CYS A 132 -15.89 -2.14 -2.14
N SER A 133 -16.92 -2.52 -1.38
CA SER A 133 -18.27 -2.06 -1.65
C SER A 133 -18.38 -0.55 -1.42
N ARG A 134 -19.36 0.11 -2.05
CA ARG A 134 -19.66 1.53 -1.80
C ARG A 134 -19.92 1.84 -0.32
N SER A 135 -20.59 0.91 0.37
CA SER A 135 -20.88 1.05 1.81
C SER A 135 -19.60 1.09 2.63
N ASP A 136 -18.67 0.17 2.35
CA ASP A 136 -17.38 0.12 3.04
C ASP A 136 -16.56 1.36 2.73
N MET A 137 -16.53 1.78 1.47
CA MET A 137 -15.83 3.00 1.05
C MET A 137 -16.31 4.25 1.78
N LYS A 138 -17.62 4.42 1.89
CA LYS A 138 -18.21 5.53 2.66
C LYS A 138 -17.83 5.46 4.14
N GLN A 139 -17.78 4.26 4.72
CA GLN A 139 -17.38 4.07 6.11
C GLN A 139 -15.89 4.38 6.33
N TYR A 140 -15.01 3.93 5.42
CA TYR A 140 -13.58 4.22 5.49
C TYR A 140 -13.31 5.71 5.32
N ALA A 141 -13.89 6.36 4.31
CA ALA A 141 -13.77 7.80 4.10
C ALA A 141 -14.15 8.61 5.35
N LYS A 142 -15.30 8.30 5.96
CA LYS A 142 -15.73 8.92 7.22
C LYS A 142 -14.73 8.68 8.36
N THR A 143 -14.17 7.48 8.46
CA THR A 143 -13.18 7.12 9.49
C THR A 143 -11.89 7.91 9.29
N PHE A 144 -11.42 8.03 8.05
CA PHE A 144 -10.19 8.71 7.66
C PHE A 144 -10.28 10.21 7.85
N GLU A 145 -11.42 10.82 7.50
CA GLU A 145 -11.70 12.23 7.77
C GLU A 145 -11.62 12.54 9.27
N ALA A 146 -12.17 11.64 10.11
CA ALA A 146 -12.18 11.79 11.55
C ALA A 146 -10.84 11.47 12.26
N LEU A 147 -9.78 11.11 11.52
CA LEU A 147 -8.44 10.95 12.10
C LEU A 147 -7.87 12.30 12.53
N LYS A 148 -7.41 12.35 13.78
CA LYS A 148 -6.69 13.49 14.36
C LYS A 148 -5.19 13.40 14.02
N PRO A 149 -4.45 14.52 14.11
CA PRO A 149 -2.98 14.48 14.08
C PRO A 149 -2.41 13.41 15.02
N GLY A 150 -1.51 12.57 14.50
CA GLY A 150 -0.88 11.48 15.24
C GLY A 150 -1.67 10.16 15.27
N GLU A 151 -2.84 10.11 14.62
CA GLU A 151 -3.63 8.89 14.49
C GLU A 151 -3.45 8.23 13.11
N MET A 152 -3.72 6.94 13.06
CA MET A 152 -3.91 6.22 11.80
C MET A 152 -5.12 5.27 11.90
N ALA A 153 -5.56 4.77 10.76
CA ALA A 153 -6.49 3.67 10.66
C ALA A 153 -5.92 2.57 9.76
N ALA A 154 -6.04 1.31 10.15
CA ALA A 154 -5.57 0.18 9.34
C ALA A 154 -6.27 -1.12 9.71
N VAL A 155 -6.23 -2.10 8.81
CA VAL A 155 -6.71 -3.46 9.08
C VAL A 155 -5.71 -4.16 9.98
N LYS A 156 -6.21 -4.88 10.99
CA LYS A 156 -5.37 -5.64 11.90
C LYS A 156 -5.35 -7.10 11.48
N HIS A 157 -4.21 -7.61 11.01
CA HIS A 157 -4.04 -9.03 10.79
C HIS A 157 -3.66 -9.72 12.09
N THR A 158 -4.62 -10.48 12.63
CA THR A 158 -4.37 -11.41 13.72
C THR A 158 -4.37 -12.82 13.19
N HIS A 159 -3.35 -13.61 13.52
CA HIS A 159 -3.29 -15.03 13.16
C HIS A 159 -4.22 -15.91 14.03
N GLY A 160 -5.39 -15.41 14.42
CA GLY A 160 -6.37 -16.10 15.28
C GLY A 160 -5.74 -16.66 16.57
N TRP A 161 -6.06 -17.92 16.88
CA TRP A 161 -5.52 -18.62 18.07
C TRP A 161 -4.00 -18.82 18.03
N TRP A 162 -3.39 -18.89 16.84
CA TRP A 162 -1.93 -18.91 16.69
C TRP A 162 -1.30 -17.54 16.98
N GLY A 163 -1.98 -16.45 16.64
CA GLY A 163 -1.56 -15.07 16.93
C GLY A 163 -1.62 -14.69 18.42
N LEU A 164 -2.34 -15.47 19.23
CA LEU A 164 -2.30 -15.39 20.70
C LEU A 164 -1.02 -16.00 21.27
N LYS A 165 -0.49 -17.06 20.66
CA LYS A 165 0.75 -17.75 21.06
C LYS A 165 2.00 -17.10 20.48
N ASP A 166 1.92 -16.55 19.27
CA ASP A 166 3.01 -15.86 18.59
C ASP A 166 2.59 -14.41 18.27
N ARG A 167 2.58 -13.57 19.30
CA ARG A 167 2.20 -12.15 19.19
C ARG A 167 3.10 -11.36 18.23
N PHE A 168 4.25 -11.92 17.86
CA PHE A 168 5.26 -11.28 17.01
C PHE A 168 4.94 -11.42 15.52
N ARG A 169 3.99 -12.27 15.11
CA ARG A 169 3.47 -12.34 13.73
C ARG A 169 2.31 -11.38 13.44
N ASN A 170 1.77 -10.72 14.47
CA ASN A 170 0.71 -9.74 14.27
C ASN A 170 1.29 -8.49 13.62
N HIS A 171 0.60 -7.98 12.62
CA HIS A 171 0.94 -6.75 11.90
C HIS A 171 -0.36 -6.03 11.52
N PHE A 172 -0.23 -4.76 11.16
CA PHE A 172 -1.31 -4.06 10.46
C PHE A 172 -1.13 -4.28 8.96
N GLY A 173 -2.22 -4.57 8.26
CA GLY A 173 -2.20 -4.83 6.83
C GLY A 173 -2.46 -3.58 6.02
N GLU A 174 -1.83 -3.56 4.86
CA GLU A 174 -1.93 -2.56 3.80
C GLU A 174 -3.20 -2.68 2.95
N LEU A 175 -4.13 -3.58 3.33
CA LEU A 175 -5.40 -3.78 2.66
C LEU A 175 -6.16 -2.47 2.44
N VAL A 176 -6.45 -1.74 3.52
CA VAL A 176 -7.02 -0.39 3.46
C VAL A 176 -6.58 0.33 4.72
N ALA A 177 -6.07 1.55 4.57
CA ALA A 177 -5.52 2.30 5.68
C ALA A 177 -5.45 3.79 5.37
N CYS A 178 -5.25 4.57 6.43
CA CYS A 178 -4.96 5.99 6.33
C CYS A 178 -4.03 6.41 7.46
N THR A 179 -3.02 7.20 7.16
CA THR A 179 -2.07 7.75 8.14
C THR A 179 -2.08 9.27 8.08
N THR A 180 -2.04 9.95 9.22
CA THR A 180 -1.67 11.37 9.21
C THR A 180 -0.17 11.53 9.11
N LYS A 181 0.28 12.72 8.73
CA LYS A 181 1.67 13.14 8.68
C LYS A 181 2.40 12.89 10.00
N GLU A 182 1.81 13.29 11.11
CA GLU A 182 2.43 13.15 12.44
C GLU A 182 2.51 11.69 12.85
N ALA A 183 1.52 10.86 12.51
CA ALA A 183 1.57 9.42 12.77
C ALA A 183 2.68 8.75 11.94
N SER A 184 2.83 9.14 10.68
CA SER A 184 3.88 8.63 9.78
C SER A 184 5.27 9.10 10.23
N LEU A 185 5.42 10.36 10.63
CA LEU A 185 6.68 10.91 11.17
C LEU A 185 7.06 10.25 12.50
N ASP A 186 6.10 10.06 13.41
CA ASP A 186 6.36 9.42 14.70
C ASP A 186 6.73 7.94 14.54
N GLN A 187 6.11 7.22 13.60
CA GLN A 187 6.56 5.88 13.22
C GLN A 187 8.03 5.91 12.79
N PHE A 188 8.38 6.77 11.82
CA PHE A 188 9.74 6.88 11.30
C PHE A 188 10.77 7.22 12.39
N ASN A 189 10.46 8.19 13.26
CA ASN A 189 11.36 8.61 14.34
C ASN A 189 11.58 7.52 15.38
N ASN A 190 10.63 6.60 15.57
CA ASN A 190 10.73 5.48 16.50
C ASN A 190 11.25 4.19 15.85
N GLY A 191 11.82 4.26 14.64
CA GLY A 191 12.35 3.09 13.96
C GLY A 191 11.27 2.09 13.51
N CYS A 192 10.07 2.60 13.24
CA CYS A 192 8.89 1.83 12.90
C CYS A 192 8.31 2.30 11.55
N GLY A 193 7.41 1.52 10.98
CA GLY A 193 6.76 1.86 9.72
C GLY A 193 6.14 0.65 9.02
N TRP A 194 5.89 0.83 7.73
CA TRP A 194 5.31 -0.13 6.80
C TRP A 194 6.33 -1.01 6.12
N TRP A 195 7.59 -0.59 6.02
CA TRP A 195 8.64 -1.39 5.39
C TRP A 195 9.00 -2.64 6.19
N ARG A 196 9.49 -3.65 5.47
CA ARG A 196 10.00 -4.91 6.00
C ARG A 196 11.30 -4.70 6.78
N HIS A 197 11.63 -5.68 7.62
CA HIS A 197 12.90 -5.72 8.36
C HIS A 197 13.13 -4.49 9.24
N ILE A 198 12.19 -4.19 10.13
CA ILE A 198 12.22 -2.99 10.96
C ILE A 198 13.48 -2.86 11.82
N GLU A 199 14.13 -3.98 12.15
CA GLU A 199 15.38 -4.04 12.89
C GLU A 199 16.58 -3.41 12.13
N HIS A 200 16.42 -3.17 10.83
CA HIS A 200 17.37 -2.47 9.98
C HIS A 200 17.01 -1.00 9.75
N HIS A 201 15.88 -0.52 10.28
CA HIS A 201 15.46 0.88 10.12
C HIS A 201 16.53 1.84 10.70
N PRO A 202 16.85 2.98 10.05
CA PRO A 202 17.90 3.90 10.49
C PRO A 202 17.74 4.40 11.94
N ASN A 203 16.50 4.68 12.37
CA ASN A 203 16.17 5.08 13.74
C ASN A 203 15.87 3.93 14.72
N PHE A 204 16.19 2.68 14.38
CA PHE A 204 15.87 1.54 15.25
C PHE A 204 16.75 1.49 16.52
N ASP A 205 16.13 1.59 17.69
CA ASP A 205 16.83 1.48 18.97
C ASP A 205 17.05 0.01 19.36
N LYS A 206 18.25 -0.50 19.09
CA LYS A 206 18.68 -1.87 19.43
C LYS A 206 18.69 -2.14 20.94
N ALA A 207 18.95 -1.13 21.78
CA ALA A 207 18.98 -1.31 23.23
C ALA A 207 17.55 -1.46 23.78
N PHE A 208 16.62 -0.61 23.32
CA PHE A 208 15.21 -0.69 23.67
C PHE A 208 14.54 -1.99 23.17
N HIS A 209 15.02 -2.53 22.04
CA HIS A 209 14.51 -3.75 21.43
C HIS A 209 15.33 -5.02 21.73
N LYS A 210 16.23 -4.97 22.73
CA LYS A 210 17.10 -6.09 23.08
C LYS A 210 16.31 -7.40 23.28
N GLY A 211 16.68 -8.44 22.53
CA GLY A 211 16.08 -9.78 22.61
C GLY A 211 14.71 -9.93 21.94
N ALA A 212 14.16 -8.87 21.33
CA ALA A 212 12.94 -8.98 20.54
C ALA A 212 13.22 -9.72 19.21
N LYS A 213 12.25 -10.53 18.80
CA LYS A 213 12.20 -11.11 17.45
C LYS A 213 10.98 -10.52 16.75
N TYR A 214 11.19 -9.89 15.60
CA TYR A 214 10.12 -9.32 14.81
C TYR A 214 9.85 -10.18 13.59
N TYR A 215 8.59 -10.17 13.16
CA TYR A 215 8.23 -10.72 11.87
C TYR A 215 8.75 -9.79 10.77
N TYR A 216 9.22 -10.35 9.66
CA TYR A 216 9.90 -9.57 8.63
C TYR A 216 8.92 -8.78 7.75
N GLU A 217 7.62 -9.07 7.80
CA GLU A 217 6.60 -8.55 6.88
C GLU A 217 6.28 -7.06 7.06
N HIS A 218 5.66 -6.51 6.01
CA HIS A 218 5.12 -5.17 6.00
C HIS A 218 4.14 -4.91 7.16
N GLY A 219 4.12 -3.66 7.64
CA GLY A 219 3.25 -3.23 8.73
C GLY A 219 3.57 -3.83 10.11
N THR A 220 4.63 -4.65 10.23
CA THR A 220 5.14 -5.09 11.54
C THR A 220 5.65 -3.90 12.35
N GLY A 221 6.32 -2.94 11.73
CA GLY A 221 6.78 -1.72 12.39
C GLY A 221 5.61 -0.90 12.95
N THR A 222 4.55 -0.71 12.17
CA THR A 222 3.32 -0.06 12.61
C THR A 222 2.68 -0.76 13.82
N TRP A 223 2.73 -2.10 13.87
CA TRP A 223 2.28 -2.85 15.05
C TRP A 223 3.16 -2.55 16.27
N VAL A 224 4.49 -2.54 16.10
CA VAL A 224 5.43 -2.19 17.17
C VAL A 224 5.21 -0.77 17.66
N TRP A 225 5.00 0.19 16.76
CA TRP A 225 4.62 1.57 17.08
C TRP A 225 3.37 1.64 17.97
N ASN A 226 2.30 0.95 17.57
CA ASN A 226 1.08 0.87 18.37
C ASN A 226 1.30 0.25 19.76
N LYS A 227 2.14 -0.79 19.87
CA LYS A 227 2.28 -1.58 21.09
C LYS A 227 3.35 -1.08 22.06
N LYS A 228 4.46 -0.55 21.56
CA LYS A 228 5.60 -0.12 22.39
C LYS A 228 5.67 1.40 22.54
N PHE A 229 5.28 2.14 21.51
CA PHE A 229 5.34 3.60 21.47
C PHE A 229 3.97 4.26 21.69
N LYS A 230 2.93 3.46 21.96
CA LYS A 230 1.55 3.91 22.23
C LYS A 230 0.92 4.69 21.06
N GLY A 231 1.40 4.45 19.84
CA GLY A 231 0.80 4.97 18.62
C GLY A 231 -0.69 4.64 18.51
N VAL A 232 -1.51 5.56 18.01
CA VAL A 232 -2.96 5.39 18.00
C VAL A 232 -3.43 4.85 16.65
N VAL A 233 -3.94 3.61 16.65
CA VAL A 233 -4.47 2.94 15.45
C VAL A 233 -5.96 2.63 15.62
N LYS A 234 -6.81 3.26 14.83
CA LYS A 234 -8.23 2.87 14.67
C LYS A 234 -8.29 1.62 13.81
N THR A 235 -8.62 0.48 14.42
CA THR A 235 -8.69 -0.79 13.69
C THR A 235 -9.89 -0.80 12.75
N LEU A 236 -9.64 -1.06 11.47
CA LEU A 236 -10.66 -1.25 10.46
C LEU A 236 -11.09 -2.71 10.39
N LYS A 237 -12.34 -2.94 10.01
CA LYS A 237 -12.86 -4.26 9.67
C LYS A 237 -13.02 -4.31 8.17
N VAL A 238 -12.28 -5.19 7.51
CA VAL A 238 -12.44 -5.49 6.09
C VAL A 238 -12.90 -6.92 5.98
N ASN A 239 -13.93 -7.15 5.15
CA ASN A 239 -14.23 -8.52 4.73
C ASN A 239 -13.40 -8.85 3.49
N GLU A 240 -12.19 -9.36 3.71
CA GLU A 240 -11.24 -9.69 2.65
C GLU A 240 -11.84 -10.63 1.59
N LYS A 241 -12.76 -11.51 1.99
CA LYS A 241 -13.40 -12.48 1.09
C LYS A 241 -14.25 -11.81 0.01
N ASP A 242 -14.74 -10.60 0.25
CA ASP A 242 -15.73 -9.97 -0.63
C ASP A 242 -15.09 -9.26 -1.82
N GLY A 243 -13.80 -8.87 -1.74
CA GLY A 243 -13.16 -8.08 -2.80
C GLY A 243 -11.63 -8.16 -2.90
N HIS A 244 -10.95 -8.97 -2.08
CA HIS A 244 -9.50 -9.17 -2.18
C HIS A 244 -9.17 -10.36 -3.08
N ALA A 245 -8.56 -10.09 -4.24
CA ALA A 245 -8.24 -11.11 -5.24
C ALA A 245 -7.35 -12.22 -4.67
N SER A 246 -6.25 -11.86 -3.99
CA SER A 246 -5.29 -12.85 -3.49
C SER A 246 -5.80 -13.70 -2.32
N ALA A 247 -6.92 -13.32 -1.68
CA ALA A 247 -7.61 -14.18 -0.70
C ALA A 247 -8.47 -15.27 -1.35
N ARG A 248 -8.72 -15.22 -2.67
CA ARG A 248 -9.56 -16.17 -3.42
C ARG A 248 -8.77 -17.26 -4.15
N VAL A 249 -7.44 -17.13 -4.23
CA VAL A 249 -6.59 -18.05 -5.00
C VAL A 249 -6.00 -19.14 -4.11
N ASN A 250 -6.42 -20.39 -4.32
CA ASN A 250 -5.72 -21.59 -3.84
C ASN A 250 -4.93 -22.19 -5.01
N ASN A 251 -3.63 -22.46 -4.81
CA ASN A 251 -2.64 -22.99 -5.77
C ASN A 251 -2.11 -21.99 -6.82
N LYS A 252 -1.01 -21.32 -6.47
CA LYS A 252 -0.26 -20.39 -7.32
C LYS A 252 0.79 -21.12 -8.19
N PRO A 253 0.89 -20.85 -9.50
CA PRO A 253 2.10 -21.14 -10.27
C PRO A 253 3.17 -20.05 -10.07
N GLU A 254 4.44 -20.43 -9.94
CA GLU A 254 5.57 -19.55 -9.57
C GLU A 254 5.97 -18.47 -10.62
N ARG A 255 5.27 -18.35 -11.76
CA ARG A 255 5.79 -17.65 -12.97
C ARG A 255 4.94 -16.52 -13.56
N ALA A 256 3.82 -16.14 -12.95
CA ALA A 256 2.99 -15.04 -13.44
C ALA A 256 3.43 -13.68 -12.83
N THR A 257 3.41 -12.60 -13.61
CA THR A 257 3.42 -11.23 -13.06
C THR A 257 2.17 -11.00 -12.20
N LYS A 258 2.19 -10.02 -11.29
CA LYS A 258 1.02 -9.75 -10.42
C LYS A 258 -0.22 -9.32 -11.23
N ALA A 259 -0.03 -8.64 -12.37
CA ALA A 259 -1.11 -8.30 -13.29
C ALA A 259 -1.69 -9.56 -13.98
N GLU A 260 -0.84 -10.49 -14.40
CA GLU A 260 -1.30 -11.80 -14.91
C GLU A 260 -2.01 -12.61 -13.83
N GLU A 261 -1.51 -12.62 -12.59
CA GLU A 261 -2.20 -13.28 -11.45
C GLU A 261 -3.59 -12.67 -11.22
N LEU A 262 -3.71 -11.34 -11.29
CA LEU A 262 -5.00 -10.67 -11.15
C LEU A 262 -5.97 -11.08 -12.26
N ASN A 263 -5.52 -11.06 -13.51
CA ASN A 263 -6.37 -11.39 -14.65
C ASN A 263 -6.72 -12.88 -14.75
N GLU A 264 -5.81 -13.78 -14.33
CA GLU A 264 -6.00 -15.23 -14.41
C GLU A 264 -6.90 -15.74 -13.27
N TYR A 265 -6.78 -15.18 -12.07
CA TYR A 265 -7.43 -15.73 -10.87
C TYR A 265 -8.53 -14.85 -10.29
N SER A 266 -8.78 -13.68 -10.87
CA SER A 266 -9.76 -12.73 -10.36
C SER A 266 -10.69 -12.26 -11.47
N ASP A 267 -11.86 -12.89 -11.58
CA ASP A 267 -12.91 -12.41 -12.47
C ASP A 267 -13.48 -11.11 -11.88
N LEU A 268 -13.13 -9.98 -12.51
CA LEU A 268 -13.61 -8.66 -12.13
C LEU A 268 -15.14 -8.56 -12.20
N ALA A 269 -15.80 -9.27 -13.12
CA ALA A 269 -17.26 -9.27 -13.21
C ALA A 269 -17.88 -9.95 -11.99
N ASP A 270 -17.33 -11.09 -11.56
CA ASP A 270 -17.80 -11.78 -10.36
C ASP A 270 -17.51 -10.97 -9.08
N ILE A 271 -16.33 -10.36 -8.98
CA ILE A 271 -15.95 -9.52 -7.84
C ILE A 271 -16.87 -8.29 -7.74
N THR A 272 -17.03 -7.55 -8.83
CA THR A 272 -17.87 -6.35 -8.83
C THR A 272 -19.33 -6.67 -8.56
N LYS A 273 -19.86 -7.78 -9.09
CA LYS A 273 -21.21 -8.27 -8.77
C LYS A 273 -21.37 -8.64 -7.29
N ALA A 274 -20.40 -9.34 -6.70
CA ALA A 274 -20.42 -9.69 -5.28
C ALA A 274 -20.42 -8.44 -4.39
N LEU A 275 -19.68 -7.41 -4.80
CA LEU A 275 -19.60 -6.11 -4.12
C LEU A 275 -20.76 -5.15 -4.47
N LYS A 276 -21.62 -5.50 -5.42
CA LYS A 276 -22.72 -4.68 -5.96
C LYS A 276 -22.23 -3.34 -6.53
N ILE A 277 -21.17 -3.42 -7.33
CA ILE A 277 -20.53 -2.31 -8.05
C ILE A 277 -20.31 -2.66 -9.54
N ASP A 278 -21.03 -3.65 -10.06
CA ASP A 278 -20.94 -4.11 -11.45
C ASP A 278 -21.33 -3.03 -12.47
N ASP A 279 -22.09 -2.01 -12.05
CA ASP A 279 -22.37 -0.81 -12.84
C ASP A 279 -21.14 0.06 -13.11
N LEU A 280 -20.06 -0.13 -12.34
CA LEU A 280 -18.79 0.58 -12.53
C LEU A 280 -17.87 -0.09 -13.54
N LEU A 281 -18.14 -1.34 -13.91
CA LEU A 281 -17.32 -2.02 -14.92
C LEU A 281 -17.27 -1.16 -16.18
N PRO A 282 -16.08 -0.80 -16.67
CA PRO A 282 -16.00 -0.14 -17.95
C PRO A 282 -16.73 -1.02 -18.96
N MET A 283 -17.66 -0.44 -19.73
CA MET A 283 -18.24 -1.16 -20.86
C MET A 283 -17.08 -1.51 -21.78
N VAL A 284 -16.56 -2.73 -21.65
CA VAL A 284 -15.54 -3.25 -22.55
C VAL A 284 -16.23 -3.25 -23.90
N LYS A 285 -15.86 -2.30 -24.76
CA LYS A 285 -16.10 -2.47 -26.18
C LYS A 285 -15.29 -3.70 -26.56
N GLN A 286 -16.00 -4.82 -26.73
CA GLN A 286 -15.50 -5.99 -27.43
C GLN A 286 -14.98 -5.59 -28.81
#